data_AF-A0A165BX18-F1
#
_entry.id   AF-A0A165BX18-F1
#
_cell.length_a   1.000
_cell.length_b   1.000
_cell.length_c   1.000
_cell.angle_alpha   90.00
_cell.angle_beta   90.00
_cell.angle_gamma   90.00
#
_symmetry.space_group_name_H-M   'P 1'
#
loop_
_entity.id
_entity.type
_entity.pdbx_description
1 polymer ?
#
loop_
_entity_poly.entity_id
_entity_poly.type
_entity_poly.pdbx_seq_one_letter_code
_entity_poly.pdbx_strand_id
1 'polypeptide(L)'
;NDPIAFMTTLETRFADKRPGKRFHALEVQLAVRKKLGEKLMELYDRIQVLSYERKRLRPSTFTLQELDDDIDIFCLLRALPEEYGPLRTSI
;
A
#
# COMPACT_ATOMS: atom_id res chain seq x y z
N ASN A 1 -10.33 -6.99 -23.54
CA ASN A 1 -10.95 -6.15 -22.49
C ASN A 1 -12.05 -6.93 -21.81
N ASP A 2 -11.64 -7.93 -21.04
CA ASP A 2 -12.55 -8.68 -20.17
C ASP A 2 -12.26 -8.23 -18.73
N PRO A 3 -13.11 -7.38 -18.14
CA PRO A 3 -12.95 -6.92 -16.77
C PRO A 3 -12.86 -8.08 -15.79
N ILE A 4 -13.53 -9.21 -16.05
CA ILE A 4 -13.55 -10.37 -15.15
C ILE A 4 -12.19 -11.05 -15.14
N ALA A 5 -11.59 -11.29 -16.32
CA ALA A 5 -10.24 -11.86 -16.40
C ALA A 5 -9.18 -10.95 -15.74
N PHE A 6 -9.34 -9.64 -15.86
CA PHE A 6 -8.51 -8.66 -15.15
C PHE A 6 -8.68 -8.77 -13.63
N MET A 7 -9.93 -8.87 -13.15
CA MET A 7 -10.23 -9.04 -11.72
C MET A 7 -9.68 -10.34 -11.17
N THR A 8 -9.85 -11.47 -11.87
CA THR A 8 -9.30 -12.76 -11.45
C THR A 8 -7.77 -12.73 -11.37
N THR A 9 -7.11 -12.01 -12.28
CA THR A 9 -5.65 -11.83 -12.26
C THR A 9 -5.22 -11.02 -11.03
N LEU A 10 -5.94 -9.94 -10.72
CA LEU A 10 -5.71 -9.13 -9.52
C LEU A 10 -5.91 -9.97 -8.26
N GLU A 11 -7.07 -10.61 -8.10
CA GLU A 11 -7.37 -11.46 -6.93
C GLU A 11 -6.35 -12.57 -6.74
N THR A 12 -5.86 -13.20 -7.81
CA THR A 12 -4.81 -14.22 -7.72
C THR A 12 -3.47 -13.64 -7.26
N ARG A 13 -3.10 -12.45 -7.76
CA ARG A 13 -1.89 -11.73 -7.32
C ARG A 13 -2.01 -11.23 -5.88
N PHE A 14 -3.24 -11.04 -5.39
CA PHE A 14 -3.57 -10.54 -4.04
C PHE A 14 -4.14 -11.59 -3.08
N ALA A 15 -4.14 -12.87 -3.47
CA ALA A 15 -4.63 -13.97 -2.63
C ALA A 15 -3.86 -14.06 -1.30
N ASP A 16 -2.63 -13.54 -1.32
CA ASP A 16 -1.85 -13.31 -0.13
C ASP A 16 -2.25 -11.98 0.50
N LYS A 17 -2.84 -12.01 1.70
CA LYS A 17 -3.21 -10.80 2.48
C LYS A 17 -2.01 -9.94 2.91
N ARG A 18 -0.79 -10.29 2.47
CA ARG A 18 0.49 -9.65 2.81
C ARG A 18 0.69 -8.32 2.04
N PRO A 19 0.52 -8.25 0.70
CA PRO A 19 0.42 -7.00 -0.06
C PRO A 19 -0.55 -5.98 0.54
N GLY A 20 -1.72 -6.40 0.99
CA GLY A 20 -2.74 -5.53 1.58
C GLY A 20 -2.32 -4.78 2.83
N LYS A 21 -1.70 -5.51 3.78
CA LYS A 21 -1.12 -4.88 4.98
C LYS A 21 -0.01 -3.87 4.62
N ARG A 22 0.80 -4.16 3.59
CA ARG A 22 1.84 -3.25 3.11
C ARG A 22 1.25 -2.02 2.41
N PHE A 23 0.18 -2.19 1.64
CA PHE A 23 -0.56 -1.10 1.02
C PHE A 23 -1.10 -0.15 2.07
N HIS A 24 -1.84 -0.68 3.06
CA HIS A 24 -2.37 0.12 4.16
C HIS A 24 -1.27 0.87 4.92
N ALA A 25 -0.16 0.19 5.24
CA ALA A 25 0.98 0.83 5.92
C ALA A 25 1.61 1.96 5.08
N LEU A 26 1.68 1.79 3.75
CA LEU A 26 2.12 2.86 2.85
C LEU A 26 1.13 4.02 2.81
N GLU A 27 -0.18 3.76 2.71
CA GLU A 27 -1.21 4.79 2.72
C GLU A 27 -1.17 5.62 4.00
N VAL A 28 -1.06 4.98 5.16
CA VAL A 28 -0.91 5.66 6.46
C VAL A 28 0.36 6.53 6.47
N GLN A 29 1.47 6.00 5.96
CA GLN A 29 2.73 6.75 5.87
C GLN A 29 2.59 8.00 4.96
N LEU A 30 1.94 7.87 3.79
CA LEU A 30 1.73 8.97 2.84
C LEU A 30 0.69 9.99 3.31
N ALA A 31 -0.28 9.56 4.13
CA ALA A 31 -1.31 10.41 4.70
C ALA A 31 -0.81 11.31 5.84
N VAL A 32 0.40 11.08 6.36
CA VAL A 32 0.96 11.90 7.44
C VAL A 32 0.98 13.37 7.06
N ARG A 33 0.41 14.20 7.93
CA ARG A 33 0.52 15.65 7.89
C ARG A 33 1.06 16.17 9.21
N LYS A 34 1.76 17.30 9.13
CA LYS A 34 2.25 18.03 10.30
C LYS A 34 1.07 18.45 11.17
N LYS A 35 1.13 18.16 12.46
CA LYS A 35 0.13 18.61 13.44
C LYS A 35 0.38 20.07 13.84
N LEU A 36 -0.65 20.72 14.37
CA LEU A 36 -0.53 22.03 14.99
C LEU A 36 0.39 21.92 16.22
N GLY A 37 1.35 22.83 16.36
CA GLY A 37 2.32 22.82 17.47
C GLY A 37 3.47 21.80 17.36
N GLU A 38 3.37 20.81 16.47
CA GLU A 38 4.42 19.80 16.26
C GLU A 38 5.71 20.42 15.67
N LYS A 39 6.87 20.00 16.15
CA LYS A 39 8.17 20.37 15.57
C LYS A 39 8.49 19.53 14.34
N LEU A 40 9.33 20.04 13.44
CA LEU A 40 9.72 19.29 12.23
C LEU A 40 10.44 17.97 12.56
N MET A 41 11.24 17.93 13.63
CA MET A 41 11.88 16.69 14.08
C MET A 41 10.87 15.64 14.56
N GLU A 42 9.83 16.05 15.28
CA GLU A 42 8.77 15.14 15.75
C GLU A 42 7.97 14.57 14.57
N LEU A 43 7.71 15.39 13.55
CA LEU A 43 7.13 14.92 12.29
C LEU A 43 8.04 13.91 11.58
N TYR A 44 9.33 14.19 11.49
CA TYR A 44 10.32 13.30 10.88
C TYR A 44 10.35 11.94 11.60
N ASP A 45 10.42 11.95 12.93
CA ASP A 45 10.47 10.74 13.75
C ASP A 45 9.23 9.86 13.54
N ARG A 46 8.04 10.48 13.46
CA ARG A 46 6.80 9.76 13.13
C ARG A 46 6.85 9.11 11.75
N ILE A 47 7.36 9.81 10.75
CA ILE A 47 7.52 9.25 9.39
C ILE A 47 8.51 8.08 9.42
N GLN A 48 9.61 8.18 10.18
CA GLN A 48 10.58 7.09 10.33
C GLN A 48 9.99 5.86 11.01
N VAL A 49 9.19 6.03 12.07
CA VAL A 49 8.48 4.93 12.73
C VAL A 49 7.57 4.21 11.73
N LEU A 50 6.74 4.94 10.99
CA LEU A 50 5.85 4.34 9.98
C LEU A 50 6.61 3.67 8.84
N SER A 51 7.74 4.25 8.41
CA SER A 51 8.64 3.65 7.42
C SER A 51 9.21 2.33 7.92
N TYR A 52 9.62 2.25 9.20
CA TYR A 52 10.11 1.03 9.83
C TYR A 52 9.02 -0.04 9.90
N GLU A 53 7.82 0.30 10.36
CA GLU A 53 6.68 -0.62 10.43
C GLU A 53 6.35 -1.21 9.05
N ARG A 54 6.25 -0.36 8.02
CA ARG A 54 6.01 -0.81 6.64
C ARG A 54 7.11 -1.74 6.14
N LYS A 55 8.38 -1.43 6.44
CA LYS A 55 9.51 -2.29 6.07
C LYS A 55 9.49 -3.63 6.81
N ARG A 56 9.03 -3.68 8.06
CA ARG A 56 8.91 -4.92 8.84
C ARG A 56 7.89 -5.90 8.27
N LEU A 57 6.90 -5.42 7.49
CA LEU A 57 5.90 -6.26 6.82
C LEU A 57 6.44 -6.99 5.58
N ARG A 58 7.70 -6.74 5.19
CA ARG A 58 8.33 -7.39 4.04
C ARG A 58 8.77 -8.81 4.38
N PRO A 59 8.62 -9.78 3.46
CA PRO A 59 9.32 -11.05 3.54
C PRO A 59 10.83 -10.85 3.70
N SER A 60 11.51 -11.83 4.30
CA SER A 60 12.98 -11.82 4.41
C SER A 60 13.70 -11.80 3.05
N THR A 61 13.04 -12.31 2.01
CA THR A 61 13.54 -12.35 0.62
C THR A 61 13.06 -11.20 -0.24
N PHE A 62 12.49 -10.13 0.36
CA PHE A 62 11.87 -9.05 -0.40
C PHE A 62 12.88 -8.27 -1.24
N THR A 63 12.60 -8.19 -2.54
CA THR A 63 13.43 -7.59 -3.57
C THR A 63 12.96 -6.18 -3.93
N LEU A 64 13.78 -5.45 -4.70
CA LEU A 64 13.35 -4.17 -5.28
C LEU A 64 12.27 -4.37 -6.34
N GLN A 65 12.32 -5.46 -7.12
CA GLN A 65 11.28 -5.76 -8.10
C GLN A 65 9.91 -5.95 -7.42
N GLU A 66 9.85 -6.64 -6.29
CA GLU A 66 8.60 -6.78 -5.53
C GLU A 66 8.11 -5.45 -4.95
N LEU A 67 9.00 -4.48 -4.70
CA LEU A 67 8.59 -3.13 -4.32
C LEU A 67 7.96 -2.37 -5.50
N ASP A 68 8.57 -2.45 -6.68
CA ASP A 68 8.05 -1.79 -7.88
C ASP A 68 6.69 -2.39 -8.27
N ASP A 69 6.59 -3.73 -8.22
CA ASP A 69 5.32 -4.45 -8.41
C ASP A 69 4.24 -4.01 -7.40
N ASP A 70 4.58 -3.92 -6.11
CA ASP A 70 3.66 -3.42 -5.07
C ASP A 70 3.22 -1.98 -5.40
N ILE A 71 4.12 -1.10 -5.85
CA ILE A 71 3.80 0.30 -6.18
C ILE A 71 2.85 0.40 -7.39
N ASP A 72 3.11 -0.34 -8.46
CA ASP A 72 2.24 -0.34 -9.65
C ASP A 72 0.81 -0.77 -9.29
N ILE A 73 0.71 -1.78 -8.44
CA ILE A 73 -0.56 -2.27 -7.88
C ILE A 73 -1.24 -1.17 -7.06
N PHE A 74 -0.51 -0.51 -6.17
CA PHE A 74 -1.04 0.55 -5.32
C PHE A 74 -1.60 1.71 -6.14
N CYS A 75 -0.89 2.09 -7.20
CA CYS A 75 -1.33 3.10 -8.15
C CYS A 75 -2.60 2.66 -8.89
N LEU A 76 -2.65 1.42 -9.37
CA LEU A 76 -3.80 0.86 -10.05
C LEU A 76 -5.05 0.88 -9.16
N LEU A 77 -4.94 0.36 -7.93
CA LEU A 77 -6.05 0.30 -6.98
C LEU A 77 -6.58 1.68 -6.61
N ARG A 78 -5.68 2.67 -6.50
CA ARG A 78 -6.04 4.06 -6.23
C ARG A 78 -6.73 4.72 -7.43
N ALA A 79 -6.43 4.29 -8.65
CA ALA A 79 -7.00 4.82 -9.88
C ALA A 79 -8.36 4.19 -10.25
N LEU A 80 -8.74 3.07 -9.63
CA LEU A 80 -10.00 2.40 -9.92
C LEU A 80 -11.21 3.29 -9.59
N PRO A 81 -12.21 3.39 -10.51
CA PRO A 81 -13.47 4.07 -10.24
C PRO A 81 -14.24 3.45 -9.06
N GLU A 82 -15.19 4.22 -8.51
CA GLU A 82 -15.98 3.82 -7.34
C GLU A 82 -16.80 2.55 -7.55
N GLU A 83 -17.18 2.23 -8.79
CA GLU A 83 -17.86 0.99 -9.17
C GLU A 83 -17.05 -0.28 -8.84
N TYR A 84 -15.74 -0.14 -8.59
CA TYR A 84 -14.85 -1.21 -8.12
C TYR A 84 -14.51 -1.12 -6.62
N GLY A 85 -15.33 -0.40 -5.85
CA GLY A 85 -15.18 -0.21 -4.40
C GLY A 85 -14.86 -1.48 -3.59
N PRO A 86 -15.49 -2.66 -3.86
CA PRO A 86 -15.17 -3.89 -3.15
C PRO A 86 -13.70 -4.34 -3.29
N LEU A 87 -13.04 -4.00 -4.40
CA LEU A 87 -11.62 -4.32 -4.62
C LEU A 87 -10.69 -3.33 -3.91
N ARG A 88 -11.13 -2.09 -3.68
CA ARG A 88 -10.41 -1.15 -2.80
C ARG A 88 -10.38 -1.60 -1.35
N THR A 89 -11.36 -2.40 -0.91
CA THR A 89 -11.50 -2.86 0.48
C THR A 89 -11.03 -4.28 0.74
N SER A 90 -10.83 -5.09 -0.31
CA SER A 90 -10.46 -6.51 -0.20
C SER A 90 -8.96 -6.78 -0.01
N ILE A 91 -8.16 -5.72 0.12
CA ILE A 91 -6.70 -5.72 0.23
C ILE A 91 -6.37 -4.92 1.49
#